data_AF-A0A7Y5S6E5-F1
#
_entry.id   AF-A0A7Y5S6E5-F1
#
_cell.length_a   1.000
_cell.length_b   1.000
_cell.length_c   1.000
_cell.angle_alpha   90.00
_cell.angle_beta   90.00
_cell.angle_gamma   90.00
#
_symmetry.space_group_name_H-M   'P 1'
#
loop_
_entity.id
_entity.type
_entity.pdbx_description
1 polymer ?
#
loop_
_entity_poly.entity_id
_entity_poly.type
_entity_poly.pdbx_seq_one_letter_code
_entity_poly.pdbx_strand_id
1 'polypeptide(L)'
;MLVLNPSEVVFAGEVWGHVRSVAIDRVAEEVIAERGEGGAEVVFADVPSARVNVKVVREMNDSELSSPRPGQSAVLVLVASLGASDARKKTISMQAVVTNVRHEVNGRGATRAVEFVAISADGHSDPITVAGES
;
A
#
# COMPACT_ATOMS: atom_id res chain seq x y z
N MET A 1 -2.40 8.58 4.84
CA MET A 1 -3.21 7.71 3.96
C MET A 1 -3.30 8.32 2.58
N LEU A 2 -2.90 7.57 1.56
CA LEU A 2 -3.12 7.88 0.14
C LEU A 2 -3.98 6.76 -0.46
N VAL A 3 -5.11 7.11 -1.07
CA VAL A 3 -5.98 6.14 -1.75
C VAL A 3 -5.92 6.39 -3.24
N LEU A 4 -5.66 5.32 -3.99
CA LEU A 4 -5.47 5.33 -5.43
C LEU A 4 -6.49 4.40 -6.09
N ASN A 5 -6.90 4.76 -7.30
CA ASN A 5 -7.67 3.89 -8.20
C ASN A 5 -6.75 3.55 -9.39
N PRO A 6 -5.80 2.61 -9.22
CA PRO A 6 -4.84 2.31 -10.26
C PRO A 6 -5.52 1.67 -11.47
N SER A 7 -5.02 1.99 -12.67
CA SER A 7 -5.42 1.32 -13.91
C SER A 7 -4.79 -0.07 -14.03
N GLU A 8 -3.67 -0.30 -13.34
CA GLU A 8 -2.92 -1.54 -13.40
C GLU A 8 -2.23 -1.81 -12.05
N VAL A 9 -2.26 -3.07 -11.61
CA VAL A 9 -1.53 -3.56 -10.45
C VAL A 9 -0.83 -4.85 -10.84
N VAL A 10 0.46 -4.96 -10.53
CA VAL A 10 1.27 -6.15 -10.80
C VAL A 10 1.93 -6.61 -9.52
N PHE A 11 1.84 -7.90 -9.21
CA PHE A 11 2.52 -8.49 -8.06
C PHE A 11 3.11 -9.85 -8.44
N ALA A 12 4.39 -10.07 -8.13
CA ALA A 12 5.11 -11.30 -8.48
C ALA A 12 5.06 -11.65 -9.99
N GLY A 13 4.99 -10.63 -10.85
CA GLY A 13 4.88 -10.77 -12.31
C GLY A 13 3.45 -11.05 -12.81
N GLU A 14 2.46 -11.18 -11.92
CA GLU A 14 1.06 -11.39 -12.27
C GLU A 14 0.31 -10.05 -12.30
N VAL A 15 -0.38 -9.76 -13.40
CA VAL A 15 -1.24 -8.58 -13.53
C VAL A 15 -2.57 -8.87 -12.86
N TRP A 16 -2.97 -8.02 -11.92
CA TRP A 16 -4.24 -8.13 -11.21
C TRP A 16 -5.30 -7.25 -11.87
N GLY A 17 -6.36 -7.89 -12.38
CA GLY A 17 -7.52 -7.20 -12.92
C GLY A 17 -8.48 -6.69 -11.84
N HIS A 18 -9.44 -5.86 -12.24
CA HIS A 18 -10.57 -5.44 -11.41
C HIS A 18 -10.18 -4.90 -10.02
N VAL A 19 -9.02 -4.23 -9.91
CA VAL A 19 -8.61 -3.55 -8.69
C VAL A 19 -9.48 -2.31 -8.53
N ARG A 20 -10.25 -2.27 -7.45
CA ARG A 20 -11.12 -1.14 -7.12
C ARG A 20 -10.33 -0.01 -6.51
N SER A 21 -9.44 -0.33 -5.58
CA SER A 21 -8.64 0.67 -4.89
C SER A 21 -7.36 0.08 -4.31
N VAL A 22 -6.40 0.96 -4.11
CA VAL A 22 -5.18 0.69 -3.34
C VAL A 22 -4.98 1.80 -2.34
N ALA A 23 -4.91 1.44 -1.06
CA ALA A 23 -4.57 2.36 0.02
C ALA A 23 -3.10 2.15 0.42
N ILE A 24 -2.38 3.25 0.60
CA ILE A 24 -1.00 3.29 1.08
C ILE A 24 -0.98 4.14 2.35
N ASP A 25 -0.56 3.52 3.44
CA ASP A 25 -0.55 4.12 4.77
C ASP A 25 0.86 4.09 5.36
N ARG A 26 1.31 5.25 5.83
CA ARG A 26 2.51 5.37 6.65
C ARG A 26 2.05 5.48 8.10
N VAL A 27 2.49 4.54 8.92
CA VAL A 27 2.10 4.43 10.32
C VAL A 27 3.37 4.50 11.15
N ALA A 28 3.42 5.43 12.11
CA ALA A 28 4.46 5.45 13.13
C ALA A 28 4.30 4.18 13.99
N GLU A 29 5.34 3.37 14.09
CA GLU A 29 5.33 2.21 14.99
C GLU A 29 5.74 2.61 16.41
N GLU A 30 6.61 3.62 16.49
CA GLU A 30 7.10 4.17 17.74
C GLU A 30 7.08 5.69 17.64
N VAL A 31 6.61 6.35 18.70
CA VAL A 31 6.58 7.81 18.81
C VAL A 31 7.25 8.19 20.12
N ILE A 32 8.35 8.92 20.02
CA ILE A 32 9.03 9.52 21.17
C ILE A 32 8.50 10.95 21.28
N ALA A 33 7.98 11.33 22.44
CA ALA A 33 7.51 12.68 22.67
C ALA A 33 7.92 13.17 24.06
N GLU A 34 8.48 14.37 24.12
CA GLU A 34 8.87 15.04 25.37
C GLU A 34 7.99 16.26 25.60
N ARG A 35 7.63 16.50 26.86
CA ARG A 35 6.84 17.68 27.28
C ARG A 35 7.74 18.64 28.04
N GLY A 36 7.50 19.93 27.89
CA GLY A 36 8.24 20.95 28.62
C GLY A 36 7.95 20.90 30.13
N GLU A 37 8.93 21.28 30.96
CA GLU A 37 8.73 21.39 32.40
C GLU A 37 7.61 22.40 32.72
N GLY A 38 6.44 21.89 33.09
CA GLY A 38 5.27 22.68 33.51
C GLY A 38 4.24 22.98 32.41
N GLY A 39 4.43 22.52 31.18
CA GLY A 39 3.50 22.72 30.06
C GLY A 39 2.64 21.50 29.75
N ALA A 40 1.41 21.70 29.30
CA ALA A 40 0.57 20.63 28.73
C ALA A 40 1.05 20.19 27.33
N GLU A 41 1.92 20.98 26.70
CA GLU A 41 2.32 20.87 25.30
C GLU A 41 3.62 20.07 25.11
N VAL A 42 3.69 19.37 23.97
CA VAL A 42 4.87 18.63 23.53
C VAL A 42 5.92 19.61 22.99
N VAL A 43 7.16 19.50 23.45
CA VAL A 43 8.30 20.33 23.01
C VAL A 43 9.22 19.62 22.02
N PHE A 44 9.17 18.30 22.00
CA PHE A 44 9.91 17.46 21.05
C PHE A 44 9.07 16.23 20.69
N ALA A 45 9.06 15.86 19.42
CA ALA A 45 8.47 14.62 18.94
C ALA A 45 9.32 14.04 17.82
N ASP A 46 9.54 12.72 17.85
CA ASP A 46 10.26 11.96 16.85
C ASP A 46 9.60 10.59 16.60
N VAL A 47 9.85 10.02 15.42
CA VAL A 47 9.31 8.74 14.96
C VAL A 47 10.48 7.90 14.44
N PRO A 48 11.19 7.16 15.31
CA PRO A 48 12.38 6.42 14.93
C PRO A 48 12.06 5.25 13.97
N SER A 49 10.83 4.72 14.04
CA SER A 49 10.38 3.62 13.18
C SER A 49 8.99 3.89 12.61
N ALA A 50 8.86 3.73 11.30
CA ALA A 50 7.60 3.81 10.59
C ALA A 50 7.42 2.60 9.67
N ARG A 51 6.18 2.15 9.54
CA ARG A 51 5.77 1.07 8.66
C ARG A 51 4.93 1.62 7.52
N VAL A 52 5.16 1.10 6.32
CA VAL A 52 4.32 1.36 5.15
C VAL A 52 3.40 0.15 4.92
N ASN A 53 2.12 0.33 5.17
CA ASN A 53 1.10 -0.66 4.87
C ASN A 53 0.47 -0.36 3.51
N VAL A 54 0.20 -1.41 2.73
CA VAL A 54 -0.53 -1.29 1.47
C VAL A 54 -1.72 -2.23 1.50
N LYS A 55 -2.90 -1.75 1.11
CA LYS A 55 -4.10 -2.56 1.00
C LYS A 55 -4.64 -2.48 -0.42
N VAL A 56 -4.67 -3.61 -1.12
CA VAL A 56 -5.24 -3.74 -2.45
C VAL A 56 -6.62 -4.38 -2.32
N VAL A 57 -7.66 -3.70 -2.79
CA VAL A 57 -9.03 -4.22 -2.82
C VAL A 57 -9.42 -4.46 -4.27
N ARG A 58 -9.83 -5.69 -4.57
CA ARG A 58 -10.24 -6.10 -5.92
C ARG A 58 -11.53 -6.90 -5.91
N GLU A 59 -12.26 -6.86 -7.01
CA GLU A 59 -13.34 -7.81 -7.26
C GLU A 59 -12.75 -9.16 -7.64
N MET A 60 -13.43 -10.23 -7.23
CA MET A 60 -13.10 -11.58 -7.67
C MET A 60 -13.92 -11.95 -8.89
N ASN A 61 -13.27 -12.50 -9.90
CA ASN A 61 -13.90 -13.15 -11.04
C ASN A 61 -13.81 -14.68 -10.89
N ASP A 62 -14.73 -15.43 -11.52
CA ASP A 62 -14.80 -16.89 -11.41
C ASP A 62 -13.55 -17.62 -11.96
N SER A 63 -12.74 -16.94 -12.77
CA SER A 63 -11.56 -17.51 -13.42
C SER A 63 -10.27 -17.42 -12.59
N GLU A 64 -10.25 -16.66 -11.49
CA GLU A 64 -9.02 -16.45 -10.71
C GLU A 64 -8.92 -17.36 -9.49
N LEU A 65 -8.22 -18.47 -9.71
CA LEU A 65 -7.83 -19.41 -8.66
C LEU A 65 -6.47 -19.07 -8.03
N SER A 66 -5.65 -18.26 -8.69
CA SER A 66 -4.40 -17.75 -8.11
C SER A 66 -4.71 -16.70 -7.04
N SER A 67 -4.08 -16.85 -5.88
CA SER A 67 -4.06 -15.84 -4.84
C SER A 67 -2.65 -15.72 -4.30
N PRO A 68 -2.16 -14.50 -4.04
CA PRO A 68 -0.99 -14.33 -3.21
C PRO A 68 -1.21 -15.04 -1.87
N ARG A 69 -0.12 -15.56 -1.29
CA ARG A 69 -0.14 -16.21 0.01
C ARG A 69 0.46 -15.28 1.07
N PRO A 70 -0.06 -15.25 2.31
CA PRO A 70 0.65 -14.60 3.41
C PRO A 70 2.10 -15.09 3.50
N GLY A 71 3.04 -14.16 3.70
CA GLY A 71 4.48 -14.40 3.67
C GLY A 71 5.13 -14.32 2.28
N GLN A 72 4.36 -14.27 1.19
CA GLN A 72 4.91 -14.08 -0.14
C GLN A 72 5.52 -12.68 -0.29
N SER A 73 6.78 -12.63 -0.73
CA SER A 73 7.54 -11.40 -0.97
C SER A 73 7.77 -11.22 -2.47
N ALA A 74 7.42 -10.05 -3.01
CA ALA A 74 7.73 -9.69 -4.40
C ALA A 74 7.64 -8.17 -4.58
N VAL A 75 8.00 -7.71 -5.78
CA VAL A 75 7.75 -6.32 -6.18
C VAL A 75 6.25 -6.15 -6.45
N LEU A 76 5.66 -5.13 -5.81
CA LEU A 76 4.33 -4.62 -6.09
C LEU A 76 4.47 -3.36 -6.94
N VAL A 77 3.83 -3.33 -8.11
CA VAL A 77 3.81 -2.19 -9.03
C VAL A 77 2.37 -1.73 -9.22
N LEU A 78 2.15 -0.42 -9.14
CA LEU A 78 0.87 0.24 -9.32
C LEU A 78 1.02 1.31 -10.39
N VAL A 79 0.10 1.39 -11.34
CA VAL A 79 0.02 2.50 -12.29
C VAL A 79 -1.25 3.27 -12.01
N ALA A 80 -1.12 4.53 -11.59
CA ALA A 80 -2.25 5.38 -11.22
C ALA A 80 -2.07 6.82 -11.70
N SER A 81 -3.19 7.48 -12.01
CA SER A 81 -3.24 8.92 -12.27
C SER A 81 -3.63 9.66 -10.99
N LEU A 82 -2.83 10.65 -10.58
CA LEU A 82 -3.10 11.47 -9.40
C LEU A 82 -3.90 12.71 -9.81
N GLY A 83 -5.21 12.56 -10.08
CA GLY A 83 -6.10 13.69 -10.39
C GLY A 83 -7.27 13.35 -11.33
N ALA A 84 -8.18 14.31 -11.53
CA ALA A 84 -9.31 14.17 -12.44
C ALA A 84 -8.85 14.29 -13.91
N SER A 85 -9.29 13.33 -14.72
CA SER A 85 -9.30 13.18 -16.19
C SER A 85 -8.04 13.43 -17.04
N ASP A 86 -7.02 14.18 -16.61
CA ASP A 86 -5.82 14.48 -17.43
C ASP A 86 -4.48 14.40 -16.67
N ALA A 87 -4.47 13.81 -15.47
CA ALA A 87 -3.24 13.64 -14.71
C ALA A 87 -2.35 12.55 -15.33
N ARG A 88 -1.10 12.92 -15.64
CA ARG A 88 -0.06 11.99 -16.11
C ARG A 88 0.02 10.77 -15.21
N LYS A 89 0.10 9.58 -15.82
CA LYS A 89 0.26 8.33 -15.09
C LYS A 89 1.56 8.34 -14.30
N LYS A 90 1.47 7.84 -13.07
CA LYS A 90 2.61 7.59 -12.20
C LYS A 90 2.71 6.10 -11.96
N THR A 91 3.94 5.61 -12.05
CA THR A 91 4.29 4.24 -11.70
C THR A 91 4.85 4.26 -10.29
N ILE A 92 4.17 3.58 -9.39
CA ILE A 92 4.53 3.44 -7.98
C ILE A 92 4.99 2.01 -7.79
N SER A 93 6.19 1.80 -7.24
CA SER A 93 6.75 0.46 -7.04
C SER A 93 7.39 0.34 -5.67
N MET A 94 7.36 -0.88 -5.12
CA MET A 94 7.96 -1.21 -3.84
C MET A 94 8.20 -2.72 -3.72
N GLN A 95 9.22 -3.12 -2.95
CA GLN A 95 9.29 -4.49 -2.46
C GLN A 95 8.25 -4.65 -1.35
N ALA A 96 7.40 -5.68 -1.42
CA ALA A 96 6.31 -5.87 -0.47
C ALA A 96 6.14 -7.33 -0.05
N VAL A 97 5.76 -7.55 1.21
CA VAL A 97 5.37 -8.86 1.75
C VAL A 97 3.88 -8.85 2.04
N VAL A 98 3.18 -9.87 1.55
CA VAL A 98 1.76 -10.11 1.85
C VAL A 98 1.64 -10.50 3.32
N THR A 99 0.91 -9.72 4.11
CA THR A 99 0.67 -10.00 5.53
C THR A 99 -0.68 -10.65 5.78
N ASN A 100 -1.66 -10.38 4.91
CA ASN A 100 -3.01 -10.88 5.10
C ASN A 100 -3.77 -10.92 3.77
N VAL A 101 -4.66 -11.90 3.64
CA VAL A 101 -5.57 -12.04 2.50
C VAL A 101 -6.95 -12.33 3.07
N ARG A 102 -7.89 -11.42 2.81
CA ARG A 102 -9.27 -11.53 3.27
C ARG A 102 -10.24 -11.51 2.11
N HIS A 103 -11.30 -12.29 2.25
CA HIS A 103 -12.37 -12.40 1.28
C HIS A 103 -13.66 -11.96 1.96
N GLU A 104 -14.37 -11.04 1.30
CA GLU A 104 -15.70 -10.62 1.73
C GLU A 104 -16.67 -10.99 0.63
N VAL A 105 -17.71 -11.75 0.98
CA VAL A 105 -18.76 -12.15 0.06
C VAL A 105 -20.06 -11.53 0.54
N ASN A 106 -20.75 -10.83 -0.36
CA ASN A 106 -22.08 -10.28 -0.11
C ASN A 106 -23.00 -10.56 -1.30
N GLY A 107 -24.28 -10.20 -1.18
CA GLY A 107 -25.27 -10.44 -2.25
C GLY A 107 -24.99 -9.69 -3.57
N ARG A 108 -23.99 -8.81 -3.64
CA ARG A 108 -23.58 -8.05 -4.83
C ARG A 108 -22.27 -8.58 -5.45
N GLY A 109 -21.63 -9.58 -4.85
CA GLY A 109 -20.40 -10.18 -5.35
C GLY A 109 -19.38 -10.50 -4.26
N ALA A 110 -18.19 -10.90 -4.69
CA ALA A 110 -17.05 -11.20 -3.83
C ALA A 110 -15.92 -10.19 -4.04
N THR A 111 -15.37 -9.68 -2.95
CA THR A 111 -14.17 -8.84 -2.95
C THR A 111 -13.05 -9.55 -2.22
N ARG A 112 -11.82 -9.31 -2.68
CA ARG A 112 -10.59 -9.73 -2.02
C ARG A 112 -9.81 -8.50 -1.59
N ALA A 113 -9.44 -8.47 -0.32
CA ALA A 113 -8.50 -7.50 0.24
C ALA A 113 -7.17 -8.20 0.50
N VAL A 114 -6.10 -7.72 -0.12
CA VAL A 114 -4.73 -8.18 0.11
C VAL A 114 -3.99 -7.07 0.82
N GLU A 115 -3.43 -7.36 1.99
CA GLU A 115 -2.66 -6.42 2.78
C GLU A 115 -1.18 -6.78 2.70
N PHE A 116 -0.35 -5.74 2.64
CA PHE A 116 1.08 -5.84 2.50
C PHE A 116 1.80 -4.92 3.47
N VAL A 117 3.04 -5.25 3.75
CA VAL A 117 4.04 -4.33 4.32
C VAL A 117 5.12 -4.10 3.28
N ALA A 118 5.39 -2.84 2.97
CA ALA A 118 6.49 -2.47 2.08
C ALA A 118 7.83 -2.52 2.83
N ILE A 119 8.87 -3.02 2.16
CA ILE A 119 10.18 -3.29 2.73
C ILE A 119 11.19 -2.33 2.15
N SER A 120 11.92 -1.64 3.03
CA SER A 120 13.08 -0.83 2.66
C SER A 120 14.30 -1.74 2.43
N ALA A 121 15.07 -1.47 1.38
CA ALA A 121 16.23 -2.29 1.03
C ALA A 121 17.40 -2.15 2.02
N ASP A 122 17.51 -0.99 2.67
CA ASP A 122 18.59 -0.61 3.59
C ASP A 122 18.09 -0.25 4.99
N GLY A 123 16.78 -0.31 5.22
CA GLY A 123 16.14 0.07 6.49
C GLY A 123 16.09 1.57 6.75
N HIS A 124 16.51 2.41 5.81
CA HIS A 124 16.60 3.87 5.95
C HIS A 124 15.84 4.60 4.84
N SER A 125 16.01 4.14 3.61
CA SER A 125 15.38 4.68 2.42
C SER A 125 13.89 4.39 2.41
N ASP A 126 13.12 5.29 1.81
CA ASP A 126 11.69 5.10 1.59
C ASP A 126 11.46 3.83 0.74
N PRO A 127 10.62 2.88 1.19
CA PRO A 127 10.35 1.68 0.41
C PRO A 127 9.52 1.94 -0.86
N ILE A 128 8.96 3.15 -1.02
CA ILE A 128 8.14 3.53 -2.17
C ILE A 128 8.97 4.34 -3.16
N THR A 129 9.05 3.83 -4.40
CA THR A 129 9.58 4.58 -5.54
C THR A 129 8.45 5.07 -6.43
N VAL A 130 8.45 6.36 -6.79
CA VAL A 130 7.49 6.96 -7.70
C VAL A 130 8.20 7.48 -8.95
N ALA A 131 7.90 6.88 -10.10
CA ALA A 131 8.35 7.34 -11.41
C ALA A 131 7.18 8.00 -12.16
N GLY A 132 7.48 9.06 -12.94
CA GLY A 132 6.50 9.66 -13.85
C GLY A 132 6.86 9.37 -15.30
N GLU A 133 5.83 9.27 -16.15
CA GLU A 133 6.04 9.46 -17.59
C GLU A 133 6.15 10.96 -17.89
N SER A 134 7.19 11.34 -18.64
CA SER A 134 7.52 12.69 -19.09
C SER A 134 6.63 13.17 -20.22
#